data_AF-A0A2V6D709-F1
#
_entry.id   AF-A0A2V6D709-F1
#
_cell.length_a   1.000
_cell.length_b   1.000
_cell.length_c   1.000
_cell.angle_alpha   90.00
_cell.angle_beta   90.00
_cell.angle_gamma   90.00
#
_symmetry.space_group_name_H-M   'P 1'
#
loop_
_entity.id
_entity.type
_entity.pdbx_description
1 polymer ?
#
loop_
_entity_poly.entity_id
_entity_poly.type
_entity_poly.pdbx_seq_one_letter_code
_entity_poly.pdbx_strand_id
1 'polypeptide(L)'
;SANLRPLEEAAVNRLKTWLPKLSHPVRIGEHDQTAFGLGLMLDYARTAGNEEFAKLVSDSAKKFFLADKNCPLAYEPSGEDFLSPSLGEADVMRRVLPENEFAKWLKEFMPQIPAARDGGSHNADWLPVAFSPDPSDPKLAHLDGLNLSRAWMLEGILSALPSDDPRRAALQATADAHRRAGLAAVTGEHYEGGHWLGSFAVYLTTKRGIERTKAGNERRPQGAAVSNCRPFNEWLLPAADLANKRQFGNSRSLEKNIMACS
;
A
#
# COMPACT_ATOMS: atom_id res chain seq x y z
N SER A 1 12.78 -16.56 11.89
CA SER A 1 12.49 -17.92 12.42
C SER A 1 13.58 -18.86 11.97
N ALA A 2 14.11 -19.77 12.81
CA ALA A 2 15.16 -20.70 12.39
C ALA A 2 14.73 -21.62 11.23
N ASN A 3 13.43 -21.96 11.18
CA ASN A 3 12.86 -22.84 10.17
C ASN A 3 12.74 -22.20 8.78
N LEU A 4 12.66 -20.86 8.70
CA LEU A 4 12.51 -20.13 7.44
C LEU A 4 13.85 -19.64 6.87
N ARG A 5 14.90 -19.61 7.69
CA ARG A 5 16.22 -19.09 7.30
C ARG A 5 16.78 -19.71 6.00
N PRO A 6 16.73 -21.05 5.79
CA PRO A 6 17.25 -21.63 4.55
C PRO A 6 16.52 -21.13 3.29
N LEU A 7 15.21 -20.90 3.39
CA LEU A 7 14.41 -20.37 2.29
C LEU A 7 14.73 -18.89 2.03
N GLU A 8 14.84 -18.09 3.10
CA GLU A 8 15.23 -16.67 3.04
C GLU A 8 16.60 -16.49 2.37
N GLU A 9 17.60 -17.27 2.80
CA GLU A 9 18.96 -17.25 2.22
C GLU A 9 18.94 -17.66 0.74
N ALA A 10 18.20 -18.72 0.39
CA ALA A 10 18.09 -19.17 -0.99
C ALA A 10 17.38 -18.14 -1.89
N ALA A 11 16.40 -17.39 -1.37
CA ALA A 11 15.75 -16.29 -2.09
C ALA A 11 16.71 -15.11 -2.30
N VAL A 12 17.40 -14.66 -1.23
CA VAL A 12 18.38 -13.56 -1.30
C VAL A 12 19.49 -13.88 -2.29
N ASN A 13 20.04 -15.10 -2.27
CA ASN A 13 21.13 -15.48 -3.18
C ASN A 13 20.70 -15.44 -4.66
N ARG A 14 19.47 -15.87 -4.97
CA ARG A 14 18.92 -15.79 -6.33
C ARG A 14 18.72 -14.34 -6.76
N LEU A 15 18.18 -13.50 -5.87
CA LEU A 15 17.96 -12.07 -6.15
C LEU A 15 19.29 -11.32 -6.32
N LYS A 16 20.29 -11.57 -5.47
CA LYS A 16 21.66 -11.02 -5.64
C LYS A 16 22.28 -11.40 -6.97
N THR A 17 21.99 -12.59 -7.49
CA THR A 17 22.49 -13.07 -8.79
C THR A 17 21.72 -12.49 -9.97
N TRP A 18 20.41 -12.35 -9.84
CA TRP A 18 19.52 -11.95 -10.92
C TRP A 18 19.41 -10.43 -11.09
N LEU A 19 19.26 -9.68 -10.01
CA LEU A 19 18.99 -8.24 -10.06
C LEU A 19 20.07 -7.43 -10.82
N PRO A 20 21.38 -7.72 -10.71
CA PRO A 20 22.39 -7.05 -11.52
C PRO A 20 22.24 -7.26 -13.04
N LYS A 21 21.59 -8.35 -13.47
CA LYS A 21 21.35 -8.67 -14.89
C LYS A 21 20.15 -7.92 -15.47
N LEU A 22 19.27 -7.41 -14.62
CA LEU A 22 18.07 -6.70 -15.06
C LEU A 22 18.47 -5.34 -15.65
N SER A 23 18.23 -5.17 -16.95
CA SER A 23 18.58 -3.95 -17.69
C SER A 23 17.53 -2.85 -17.51
N HIS A 24 16.25 -3.23 -17.46
CA HIS A 24 15.11 -2.32 -17.35
C HIS A 24 14.11 -2.83 -16.31
N PRO A 25 13.43 -1.93 -15.58
CA PRO A 25 12.35 -2.33 -14.68
C PRO A 25 11.10 -2.74 -15.47
N VAL A 26 10.34 -3.68 -14.94
CA VAL A 26 8.96 -3.96 -15.36
C VAL A 26 8.02 -3.00 -14.62
N ARG A 27 7.20 -2.26 -15.38
CA ARG A 27 6.40 -1.13 -14.88
C ARG A 27 4.89 -1.38 -14.88
N ILE A 28 4.43 -2.59 -15.18
CA ILE A 28 2.98 -2.87 -15.25
C ILE A 28 2.35 -2.84 -13.85
N GLY A 29 1.03 -2.65 -13.74
CA GLY A 29 0.33 -2.61 -12.45
C GLY A 29 -0.02 -3.99 -11.88
N GLU A 30 0.79 -5.00 -12.20
CA GLU A 30 0.57 -6.39 -11.81
C GLU A 30 1.78 -7.02 -11.09
N HIS A 31 1.76 -8.34 -10.93
CA HIS A 31 2.61 -9.15 -10.07
C HIS A 31 4.12 -8.98 -10.26
N ASP A 32 4.57 -8.79 -11.49
CA ASP A 32 6.00 -8.69 -11.83
C ASP A 32 6.54 -7.25 -11.75
N GLN A 33 5.73 -6.30 -11.22
CA GLN A 33 6.15 -4.91 -11.07
C GLN A 33 7.44 -4.82 -10.24
N THR A 34 8.48 -4.27 -10.87
CA THR A 34 9.82 -4.19 -10.26
C THR A 34 9.86 -3.26 -9.05
N ALA A 35 9.15 -2.13 -9.08
CA ALA A 35 9.18 -1.15 -8.00
C ALA A 35 8.63 -1.72 -6.68
N PHE A 36 7.45 -2.34 -6.69
CA PHE A 36 6.86 -3.02 -5.53
C PHE A 36 7.76 -4.15 -5.02
N GLY A 37 8.28 -4.98 -5.92
CA GLY A 37 9.23 -6.04 -5.55
C GLY A 37 10.46 -5.51 -4.81
N LEU A 38 11.09 -4.45 -5.35
CA LEU A 38 12.25 -3.82 -4.71
C LEU A 38 11.89 -3.19 -3.35
N GLY A 39 10.71 -2.58 -3.22
CA GLY A 39 10.22 -2.06 -1.94
C GLY A 39 10.15 -3.14 -0.85
N LEU A 40 9.55 -4.30 -1.15
CA LEU A 40 9.46 -5.43 -0.23
C LEU A 40 10.84 -6.02 0.11
N MET A 41 11.72 -6.16 -0.90
CA MET A 41 13.09 -6.64 -0.70
C MET A 41 13.88 -5.71 0.24
N LEU A 42 13.70 -4.40 0.11
CA LEU A 42 14.38 -3.41 0.94
C LEU A 42 13.87 -3.44 2.39
N ASP A 43 12.55 -3.53 2.58
CA ASP A 43 11.94 -3.66 3.90
C ASP A 43 12.41 -4.94 4.61
N TYR A 44 12.52 -6.06 3.88
CA TYR A 44 13.13 -7.29 4.38
C TYR A 44 14.61 -7.09 4.74
N ALA A 45 15.42 -6.57 3.83
CA ALA A 45 16.87 -6.44 4.02
C ALA A 45 17.20 -5.60 5.27
N ARG A 46 16.48 -4.51 5.49
CA ARG A 46 16.61 -3.66 6.69
C ARG A 46 16.18 -4.39 7.95
N THR A 47 15.03 -5.08 7.91
CA THR A 47 14.54 -5.86 9.07
C THR A 47 15.50 -6.99 9.46
N ALA A 48 16.12 -7.63 8.47
CA ALA A 48 17.05 -8.73 8.66
C ALA A 48 18.50 -8.27 8.97
N GLY A 49 18.79 -6.96 8.91
CA GLY A 49 20.15 -6.44 9.07
C GLY A 49 21.11 -6.82 7.92
N ASN A 50 20.58 -7.14 6.74
CA ASN A 50 21.38 -7.50 5.57
C ASN A 50 21.74 -6.26 4.75
N GLU A 51 22.77 -5.54 5.22
CA GLU A 51 23.19 -4.25 4.64
C GLU A 51 23.65 -4.36 3.18
N GLU A 52 24.36 -5.44 2.83
CA GLU A 52 24.83 -5.67 1.46
C GLU A 52 23.65 -5.83 0.49
N PHE A 53 22.63 -6.60 0.87
CA PHE A 53 21.43 -6.75 0.05
C PHE A 53 20.60 -5.47 0.00
N ALA A 54 20.46 -4.75 1.13
CA ALA A 54 19.79 -3.45 1.17
C ALA A 54 20.46 -2.43 0.23
N LYS A 55 21.81 -2.43 0.18
CA LYS A 55 22.57 -1.58 -0.74
C LYS A 55 22.30 -1.96 -2.20
N LEU A 56 22.39 -3.25 -2.55
CA LEU A 56 22.11 -3.71 -3.92
C LEU A 56 20.72 -3.31 -4.41
N VAL A 57 19.71 -3.50 -3.56
CA VAL A 57 18.31 -3.16 -3.88
C VAL A 57 18.15 -1.64 -4.03
N SER A 58 18.75 -0.86 -3.14
CA SER A 58 18.71 0.61 -3.19
C SER A 58 19.40 1.18 -4.43
N ASP A 59 20.58 0.66 -4.78
CA ASP A 59 21.33 1.05 -5.97
C ASP A 59 20.54 0.70 -7.24
N SER A 60 19.85 -0.45 -7.25
CA SER A 60 19.02 -0.89 -8.37
C SER A 60 17.78 0.00 -8.54
N ALA A 61 17.09 0.36 -7.45
CA ALA A 61 15.98 1.31 -7.49
C ALA A 61 16.44 2.66 -8.06
N LYS A 62 17.57 3.19 -7.59
CA LYS A 62 18.14 4.44 -8.11
C LYS A 62 18.51 4.33 -9.59
N LYS A 63 19.15 3.23 -10.02
CA LYS A 63 19.47 2.96 -11.43
C LYS A 63 18.23 3.03 -12.31
N PHE A 64 17.10 2.49 -11.86
CA PHE A 64 15.89 2.36 -12.66
C PHE A 64 14.97 3.59 -12.65
N PHE A 65 14.97 4.37 -11.57
CA PHE A 65 13.89 5.33 -11.30
C PHE A 65 14.40 6.74 -10.97
N LEU A 66 15.69 6.94 -10.67
CA LEU A 66 16.19 8.26 -10.25
C LEU A 66 16.07 9.33 -11.35
N ALA A 67 16.20 8.93 -12.62
CA ALA A 67 16.15 9.84 -13.75
C ALA A 67 14.72 10.09 -14.29
N ASP A 68 13.72 9.36 -13.79
CA ASP A 68 12.37 9.41 -14.31
C ASP A 68 11.69 10.73 -13.93
N LYS A 69 10.87 11.24 -14.86
CA LYS A 69 10.12 12.48 -14.75
C LYS A 69 8.77 12.33 -15.43
N ASN A 70 7.79 13.15 -15.04
CA ASN A 70 6.47 13.20 -15.68
C ASN A 70 5.82 11.81 -15.83
N CYS A 71 5.61 11.11 -14.72
CA CYS A 71 5.04 9.77 -14.70
C CYS A 71 3.73 9.72 -15.52
N PRO A 72 3.47 8.65 -16.28
CA PRO A 72 2.35 8.56 -17.20
C PRO A 72 1.04 8.21 -16.49
N LEU A 73 0.65 9.01 -15.48
CA LEU A 73 -0.53 8.75 -14.65
C LEU A 73 -1.84 8.65 -15.48
N ALA A 74 -1.88 9.30 -16.64
CA ALA A 74 -3.01 9.24 -17.57
C ALA A 74 -3.28 7.84 -18.15
N TYR A 75 -2.34 6.89 -18.02
CA TYR A 75 -2.51 5.50 -18.44
C TYR A 75 -3.01 4.59 -17.31
N GLU A 76 -3.21 5.14 -16.10
CA GLU A 76 -3.68 4.38 -14.95
C GLU A 76 -5.15 4.68 -14.60
N PRO A 77 -5.94 3.67 -14.19
CA PRO A 77 -5.59 2.25 -14.17
C PRO A 77 -5.65 1.58 -15.55
N SER A 78 -4.80 0.57 -15.76
CA SER A 78 -5.05 -0.48 -16.76
C SER A 78 -6.13 -1.45 -16.26
N GLY A 79 -6.70 -2.25 -17.15
CA GLY A 79 -7.89 -3.07 -16.88
C GLY A 79 -7.74 -4.12 -15.77
N GLU A 80 -6.50 -4.52 -15.44
CA GLU A 80 -6.20 -5.55 -14.45
C GLU A 80 -5.18 -5.06 -13.42
N ASP A 81 -5.02 -3.75 -13.25
CA ASP A 81 -4.07 -3.20 -12.27
C ASP A 81 -4.55 -3.49 -10.85
N PHE A 82 -3.68 -4.08 -10.02
CA PHE A 82 -3.82 -4.06 -8.55
C PHE A 82 -2.67 -3.30 -7.87
N LEU A 83 -1.67 -2.86 -8.64
CA LEU A 83 -0.63 -1.92 -8.23
C LEU A 83 -0.67 -0.71 -9.15
N SER A 84 -0.32 0.45 -8.62
CA SER A 84 -0.10 1.64 -9.46
C SER A 84 1.36 1.67 -9.94
N PRO A 85 1.62 1.67 -11.27
CA PRO A 85 2.94 1.91 -11.83
C PRO A 85 3.66 3.13 -11.22
N SER A 86 2.99 4.28 -11.21
CA SER A 86 3.56 5.55 -10.76
C SER A 86 3.75 5.59 -9.24
N LEU A 87 2.74 5.19 -8.46
CA LEU A 87 2.86 5.22 -7.00
C LEU A 87 3.80 4.14 -6.47
N GLY A 88 3.93 2.99 -7.14
CA GLY A 88 4.91 1.98 -6.78
C GLY A 88 6.34 2.48 -6.92
N GLU A 89 6.62 3.23 -7.99
CA GLU A 89 7.91 3.90 -8.19
C GLU A 89 8.17 4.96 -7.12
N ALA A 90 7.21 5.85 -6.85
CA ALA A 90 7.35 6.84 -5.80
C ALA A 90 7.52 6.19 -4.40
N ASP A 91 6.83 5.07 -4.14
CA ASP A 91 6.91 4.33 -2.87
C ASP A 91 8.27 3.63 -2.67
N VAL A 92 8.90 3.10 -3.72
CA VAL A 92 10.29 2.60 -3.58
C VAL A 92 11.28 3.75 -3.46
N MET A 93 11.06 4.86 -4.19
CA MET A 93 11.99 5.99 -4.18
C MET A 93 12.02 6.73 -2.85
N ARG A 94 10.89 6.84 -2.13
CA ARG A 94 10.87 7.37 -0.76
C ARG A 94 11.70 6.56 0.24
N ARG A 95 11.96 5.27 -0.04
CA ARG A 95 12.76 4.42 0.84
C ARG A 95 14.25 4.63 0.63
N VAL A 96 14.68 5.08 -0.55
CA VAL A 96 16.10 5.11 -0.96
C VAL A 96 16.69 6.52 -1.04
N LEU A 97 15.84 7.55 -1.10
CA LEU A 97 16.25 8.95 -1.11
C LEU A 97 16.07 9.59 0.28
N PRO A 98 16.99 10.49 0.69
CA PRO A 98 16.77 11.38 1.82
C PRO A 98 15.53 12.25 1.62
N GLU A 99 14.87 12.66 2.72
CA GLU A 99 13.58 13.40 2.70
C GLU A 99 13.55 14.58 1.70
N ASN A 100 14.53 15.49 1.77
CA ASN A 100 14.58 16.66 0.89
C ASN A 100 14.84 16.30 -0.58
N GLU A 101 15.66 15.28 -0.84
CA GLU A 101 15.92 14.79 -2.19
C GLU A 101 14.68 14.11 -2.77
N PHE A 102 13.98 13.31 -1.96
CA PHE A 102 12.73 12.69 -2.33
C PHE A 102 11.66 13.73 -2.65
N ALA A 103 11.48 14.74 -1.81
CA ALA A 103 10.47 15.78 -2.02
C ALA A 103 10.70 16.53 -3.36
N LYS A 104 11.96 16.84 -3.68
CA LYS A 104 12.35 17.43 -4.97
C LYS A 104 12.13 16.47 -6.13
N TRP A 105 12.61 15.24 -6.02
CA TRP A 105 12.44 14.21 -7.06
C TRP A 105 10.97 13.95 -7.34
N LEU A 106 10.12 13.82 -6.31
CA LEU A 106 8.68 13.59 -6.45
C LEU A 106 8.01 14.74 -7.20
N LYS A 107 8.49 15.98 -7.05
CA LYS A 107 7.93 17.14 -7.77
C LYS A 107 8.20 17.04 -9.28
N GLU A 108 9.38 16.55 -9.66
CA GLU A 108 9.75 16.34 -11.07
C GLU A 108 9.11 15.07 -11.65
N PHE A 109 8.96 14.03 -10.83
CA PHE A 109 8.38 12.75 -11.21
C PHE A 109 6.85 12.79 -11.32
N MET A 110 6.15 13.33 -10.31
CA MET A 110 4.68 13.42 -10.28
C MET A 110 4.20 14.88 -10.18
N PRO A 111 4.38 15.70 -11.23
CA PRO A 111 3.92 17.09 -11.23
C PRO A 111 2.39 17.24 -11.15
N GLN A 112 1.63 16.14 -11.33
CA GLN A 112 0.17 16.12 -11.30
C GLN A 112 -0.40 16.19 -9.87
N ILE A 113 0.41 15.96 -8.82
CA ILE A 113 -0.05 16.05 -7.43
C ILE A 113 -0.38 17.51 -7.11
N PRO A 114 -1.65 17.84 -6.77
CA PRO A 114 -2.03 19.22 -6.48
C PRO A 114 -1.27 19.79 -5.27
N ALA A 115 -0.75 21.01 -5.42
CA ALA A 115 -0.16 21.76 -4.32
C ALA A 115 -1.12 22.87 -3.87
N ALA A 116 -1.22 23.10 -2.56
CA ALA A 116 -2.12 24.11 -1.98
C ALA A 116 -1.90 25.55 -2.50
N ARG A 117 -0.72 25.83 -3.07
CA ARG A 117 -0.38 27.14 -3.62
C ARG A 117 -0.99 27.41 -4.99
N ASP A 118 -1.52 26.38 -5.65
CA ASP A 118 -2.01 26.47 -7.04
C ASP A 118 -3.51 26.79 -7.12
N GLY A 119 -4.15 27.12 -5.98
CA GLY A 119 -5.60 27.38 -5.91
C GLY A 119 -6.48 26.17 -6.24
N GLY A 120 -5.87 25.00 -6.43
CA GLY A 120 -6.53 23.75 -6.75
C GLY A 120 -7.28 23.17 -5.56
N SER A 121 -8.38 22.48 -5.86
CA SER A 121 -9.16 21.72 -4.87
C SER A 121 -8.27 20.69 -4.16
N HIS A 122 -8.36 20.59 -2.83
CA HIS A 122 -7.71 19.53 -2.04
C HIS A 122 -8.45 18.18 -2.15
N ASN A 123 -9.18 17.96 -3.25
CA ASN A 123 -9.96 16.76 -3.44
C ASN A 123 -9.12 15.63 -4.06
N ALA A 124 -9.69 14.44 -4.07
CA ALA A 124 -9.05 13.24 -4.59
C ALA A 124 -9.13 13.13 -6.12
N ASP A 125 -9.68 14.12 -6.83
CA ASP A 125 -10.08 14.01 -8.24
C ASP A 125 -8.89 13.82 -9.20
N TRP A 126 -7.69 14.24 -8.80
CA TRP A 126 -6.46 14.05 -9.57
C TRP A 126 -6.03 12.57 -9.67
N LEU A 127 -6.52 11.72 -8.76
CA LEU A 127 -6.32 10.28 -8.77
C LEU A 127 -7.60 9.59 -8.24
N PRO A 128 -8.59 9.35 -9.11
CA PRO A 128 -9.87 8.79 -8.70
C PRO A 128 -9.74 7.34 -8.22
N VAL A 129 -10.65 6.94 -7.33
CA VAL A 129 -10.81 5.55 -6.90
C VAL A 129 -11.21 4.65 -8.08
N ALA A 130 -10.71 3.42 -8.09
CA ALA A 130 -11.09 2.42 -9.08
C ALA A 130 -12.23 1.54 -8.55
N PHE A 131 -12.99 0.93 -9.45
CA PHE A 131 -14.05 -0.01 -9.10
C PHE A 131 -13.97 -1.22 -10.03
N SER A 132 -14.04 -2.43 -9.48
CA SER A 132 -14.17 -3.63 -10.30
C SER A 132 -15.54 -3.66 -11.00
N PRO A 133 -15.60 -3.84 -12.32
CA PRO A 133 -16.87 -4.06 -13.01
C PRO A 133 -17.48 -5.45 -12.72
N ASP A 134 -16.68 -6.41 -12.26
CA ASP A 134 -17.11 -7.74 -11.82
C ASP A 134 -16.17 -8.25 -10.69
N PRO A 135 -16.55 -8.09 -9.42
CA PRO A 135 -15.74 -8.55 -8.28
C PRO A 135 -15.59 -10.09 -8.17
N SER A 136 -16.36 -10.85 -8.94
CA SER A 136 -16.25 -12.32 -8.97
C SER A 136 -15.19 -12.82 -9.94
N ASP A 137 -14.85 -12.01 -10.95
CA ASP A 137 -13.75 -12.29 -11.86
C ASP A 137 -12.40 -12.00 -11.16
N PRO A 138 -11.47 -12.97 -11.12
CA PRO A 138 -10.24 -12.83 -10.36
C PRO A 138 -9.30 -11.73 -10.88
N LYS A 139 -9.38 -11.38 -12.18
CA LYS A 139 -8.57 -10.32 -12.77
C LYS A 139 -9.25 -8.96 -12.64
N LEU A 140 -10.56 -8.86 -12.83
CA LEU A 140 -11.26 -7.58 -12.69
C LEU A 140 -11.31 -7.12 -11.22
N ALA A 141 -11.40 -8.06 -10.27
CA ALA A 141 -11.27 -7.78 -8.83
C ALA A 141 -9.94 -7.10 -8.44
N HIS A 142 -8.91 -7.12 -9.29
CA HIS A 142 -7.67 -6.36 -9.09
C HIS A 142 -7.92 -4.87 -8.83
N LEU A 143 -8.90 -4.27 -9.52
CA LEU A 143 -9.21 -2.85 -9.38
C LEU A 143 -9.70 -2.47 -7.98
N ASP A 144 -10.34 -3.40 -7.27
CA ASP A 144 -10.74 -3.15 -5.88
C ASP A 144 -9.52 -3.14 -4.95
N GLY A 145 -8.59 -4.09 -5.15
CA GLY A 145 -7.33 -4.12 -4.40
C GLY A 145 -6.33 -3.05 -4.80
N LEU A 146 -6.45 -2.48 -6.01
CA LEU A 146 -5.70 -1.30 -6.42
C LEU A 146 -5.93 -0.14 -5.46
N ASN A 147 -7.15 0.03 -4.95
CA ASN A 147 -7.41 1.07 -3.95
C ASN A 147 -6.62 0.82 -2.66
N LEU A 148 -6.52 -0.43 -2.19
CA LEU A 148 -5.74 -0.76 -1.01
C LEU A 148 -4.24 -0.49 -1.21
N SER A 149 -3.69 -0.91 -2.35
CA SER A 149 -2.28 -0.70 -2.66
C SER A 149 -1.95 0.79 -2.86
N ARG A 150 -2.79 1.53 -3.57
CA ARG A 150 -2.67 2.99 -3.74
C ARG A 150 -2.72 3.71 -2.39
N ALA A 151 -3.69 3.38 -1.54
CA ALA A 151 -3.78 3.98 -0.20
C ALA A 151 -2.51 3.75 0.63
N TRP A 152 -1.98 2.51 0.61
CA TRP A 152 -0.77 2.16 1.35
C TRP A 152 0.47 2.91 0.83
N MET A 153 0.63 2.97 -0.50
CA MET A 153 1.73 3.70 -1.14
C MET A 153 1.62 5.21 -0.91
N LEU A 154 0.41 5.79 -0.98
CA LEU A 154 0.17 7.21 -0.71
C LEU A 154 0.50 7.57 0.75
N GLU A 155 0.11 6.74 1.72
CA GLU A 155 0.51 6.92 3.13
C GLU A 155 2.04 6.84 3.29
N GLY A 156 2.69 5.94 2.54
CA GLY A 156 4.14 5.86 2.46
C GLY A 156 4.75 7.16 1.95
N ILE A 157 4.35 7.61 0.76
CA ILE A 157 4.83 8.85 0.13
C ILE A 157 4.65 10.05 1.07
N LEU A 158 3.47 10.19 1.68
CA LEU A 158 3.17 11.26 2.63
C LEU A 158 4.09 11.26 3.86
N SER A 159 4.48 10.07 4.34
CA SER A 159 5.37 9.92 5.50
C SER A 159 6.80 10.40 5.26
N ALA A 160 7.22 10.48 3.99
CA ALA A 160 8.57 10.86 3.59
C ALA A 160 8.67 12.29 3.03
N LEU A 161 7.58 13.06 3.10
CA LEU A 161 7.59 14.48 2.75
C LEU A 161 7.82 15.35 4.00
N PRO A 162 8.51 16.50 3.86
CA PRO A 162 8.58 17.52 4.90
C PRO A 162 7.20 17.89 5.41
N SER A 163 7.09 18.30 6.68
CA SER A 163 5.81 18.62 7.32
C SER A 163 5.07 19.80 6.67
N ASP A 164 5.79 20.69 6.00
CA ASP A 164 5.29 21.90 5.33
C ASP A 164 5.17 21.73 3.80
N ASP A 165 5.35 20.51 3.27
CA ASP A 165 5.20 20.27 1.84
C ASP A 165 3.75 20.57 1.38
N PRO A 166 3.55 21.40 0.34
CA PRO A 166 2.22 21.87 -0.03
C PRO A 166 1.32 20.79 -0.66
N ARG A 167 1.86 19.61 -0.99
CA ARG A 167 1.12 18.48 -1.57
C ARG A 167 0.45 17.59 -0.53
N ARG A 168 0.83 17.72 0.74
CA ARG A 168 0.38 16.82 1.82
C ARG A 168 -1.13 16.71 1.93
N ALA A 169 -1.85 17.82 1.81
CA ALA A 169 -3.31 17.83 1.95
C ALA A 169 -4.00 17.01 0.85
N ALA A 170 -3.57 17.16 -0.41
CA ALA A 170 -4.11 16.40 -1.53
C ALA A 170 -3.76 14.91 -1.41
N LEU A 171 -2.52 14.58 -1.07
CA LEU A 171 -2.08 13.20 -0.84
C LEU A 171 -2.88 12.52 0.28
N GLN A 172 -3.12 13.22 1.40
CA GLN A 172 -3.90 12.70 2.51
C GLN A 172 -5.36 12.45 2.11
N ALA A 173 -6.01 13.41 1.44
CA ALA A 173 -7.40 13.27 0.99
C ALA A 173 -7.57 12.08 0.02
N THR A 174 -6.63 11.92 -0.92
CA THR A 174 -6.61 10.80 -1.87
C THR A 174 -6.34 9.47 -1.17
N ALA A 175 -5.37 9.42 -0.24
CA ALA A 175 -5.10 8.21 0.55
C ALA A 175 -6.34 7.76 1.33
N ASP A 176 -7.05 8.70 1.96
CA ASP A 176 -8.27 8.42 2.72
C ASP A 176 -9.43 7.93 1.82
N ALA A 177 -9.57 8.48 0.61
CA ALA A 177 -10.58 8.04 -0.35
C ALA A 177 -10.34 6.59 -0.80
N HIS A 178 -9.11 6.27 -1.22
CA HIS A 178 -8.73 4.90 -1.60
C HIS A 178 -8.79 3.93 -0.42
N ARG A 179 -8.37 4.34 0.78
CA ARG A 179 -8.47 3.52 2.00
C ARG A 179 -9.92 3.11 2.27
N ARG A 180 -10.87 4.07 2.19
CA ARG A 180 -12.30 3.78 2.39
C ARG A 180 -12.84 2.81 1.33
N ALA A 181 -12.57 3.08 0.05
CA ALA A 181 -13.05 2.24 -1.04
C ALA A 181 -12.46 0.81 -0.97
N GLY A 182 -11.15 0.70 -0.81
CA GLY A 182 -10.46 -0.59 -0.76
C GLY A 182 -10.85 -1.44 0.42
N LEU A 183 -11.02 -0.87 1.63
CA LEU A 183 -11.45 -1.62 2.80
C LEU A 183 -12.91 -2.07 2.69
N ALA A 184 -13.78 -1.29 2.05
CA ALA A 184 -15.17 -1.68 1.82
C ALA A 184 -15.31 -2.90 0.90
N ALA A 185 -14.34 -3.14 0.01
CA ALA A 185 -14.32 -4.29 -0.89
C ALA A 185 -13.86 -5.61 -0.22
N VAL A 186 -13.31 -5.56 1.00
CA VAL A 186 -12.85 -6.76 1.73
C VAL A 186 -14.02 -7.42 2.47
N THR A 187 -14.98 -7.96 1.72
CA THR A 187 -16.20 -8.58 2.28
C THR A 187 -16.07 -10.08 2.51
N GLY A 188 -15.20 -10.75 1.75
CA GLY A 188 -15.06 -12.21 1.76
C GLY A 188 -16.14 -12.96 0.96
N GLU A 189 -17.03 -12.25 0.26
CA GLU A 189 -18.14 -12.84 -0.50
C GLU A 189 -17.69 -13.55 -1.78
N HIS A 190 -16.61 -13.07 -2.41
CA HIS A 190 -16.01 -13.64 -3.62
C HIS A 190 -14.57 -14.10 -3.33
N TYR A 191 -14.40 -15.35 -2.89
CA TYR A 191 -13.10 -15.87 -2.48
C TYR A 191 -12.03 -15.76 -3.60
N GLU A 192 -12.36 -16.18 -4.83
CA GLU A 192 -11.43 -16.17 -5.96
C GLU A 192 -10.92 -14.76 -6.30
N GLY A 193 -11.80 -13.75 -6.26
CA GLY A 193 -11.42 -12.35 -6.49
C GLY A 193 -10.85 -11.62 -5.27
N GLY A 194 -11.17 -12.06 -4.06
CA GLY A 194 -10.95 -11.28 -2.83
C GLY A 194 -9.91 -11.81 -1.85
N HIS A 195 -9.47 -13.07 -1.95
CA HIS A 195 -8.62 -13.68 -0.91
C HIS A 195 -7.27 -12.98 -0.73
N TRP A 196 -6.70 -12.41 -1.80
CA TRP A 196 -5.44 -11.69 -1.76
C TRP A 196 -5.58 -10.24 -1.25
N LEU A 197 -6.79 -9.65 -1.30
CA LEU A 197 -7.08 -8.30 -0.80
C LEU A 197 -6.70 -8.15 0.67
N GLY A 198 -6.87 -9.22 1.45
CA GLY A 198 -6.46 -9.27 2.86
C GLY A 198 -4.99 -8.92 3.09
N SER A 199 -4.09 -9.29 2.16
CA SER A 199 -2.66 -8.97 2.26
C SER A 199 -2.41 -7.45 2.18
N PHE A 200 -3.05 -6.77 1.22
CA PHE A 200 -2.93 -5.32 1.08
C PHE A 200 -3.66 -4.57 2.19
N ALA A 201 -4.80 -5.09 2.66
CA ALA A 201 -5.47 -4.55 3.84
C ALA A 201 -4.57 -4.62 5.08
N VAL A 202 -3.82 -5.71 5.28
CA VAL A 202 -2.82 -5.81 6.35
C VAL A 202 -1.69 -4.79 6.16
N TYR A 203 -1.14 -4.64 4.96
CA TYR A 203 -0.09 -3.62 4.71
C TYR A 203 -0.57 -2.21 5.06
N LEU A 204 -1.77 -1.85 4.59
CA LEU A 204 -2.39 -0.54 4.85
C LEU A 204 -2.69 -0.31 6.33
N THR A 205 -3.33 -1.27 7.00
CA THR A 205 -3.78 -1.11 8.40
C THR A 205 -2.64 -1.18 9.41
N THR A 206 -1.56 -1.93 9.09
CA THR A 206 -0.37 -2.03 9.94
C THR A 206 0.69 -0.97 9.62
N LYS A 207 0.50 -0.19 8.55
CA LYS A 207 1.48 0.77 8.02
C LYS A 207 2.83 0.10 7.72
N ARG A 208 2.78 -1.07 7.08
CA ARG A 208 3.98 -1.87 6.82
C ARG A 208 4.99 -1.06 5.98
N GLY A 209 6.27 -1.10 6.34
CA GLY A 209 7.33 -0.37 5.62
C GLY A 209 7.30 1.16 5.82
N ILE A 210 6.50 1.68 6.75
CA ILE A 210 6.48 3.08 7.16
C ILE A 210 7.05 3.15 8.58
N GLU A 211 8.20 3.80 8.73
CA GLU A 211 8.78 4.00 10.05
C GLU A 211 7.88 4.92 10.86
N ARG A 212 7.54 4.51 12.08
CA ARG A 212 6.91 5.44 13.02
C ARG A 212 7.97 6.47 13.36
N THR A 213 7.73 7.72 12.99
CA THR A 213 8.53 8.85 13.49
C THR A 213 8.67 8.63 14.99
N LYS A 214 9.91 8.61 15.51
CA LYS A 214 10.14 8.68 16.95
C LYS A 214 9.57 10.02 17.37
N ALA A 215 8.30 10.04 17.80
CA ALA A 215 7.75 11.16 18.52
C ALA A 215 8.75 11.48 19.63
N GLY A 216 9.13 12.74 19.73
CA GLY A 216 10.10 13.23 20.69
C GLY A 216 9.82 12.65 22.08
N ASN A 217 10.90 12.40 22.80
CA ASN A 217 10.94 11.80 24.12
C ASN A 217 10.13 12.59 25.16
N GLU A 218 8.80 12.48 25.12
CA GLU A 218 7.93 12.89 26.22
C GLU A 218 7.76 11.68 27.15
N ARG A 219 8.28 11.82 28.37
CA ARG A 219 8.16 10.81 29.42
C ARG A 219 6.67 10.49 29.63
N ARG A 220 6.27 9.24 29.33
CA ARG A 220 5.00 8.71 29.83
C ARG A 220 4.98 8.81 31.36
N PRO A 221 3.92 9.34 31.99
CA PRO A 221 3.71 9.12 33.41
C PRO A 221 3.55 7.61 33.64
N GLN A 222 4.32 7.06 34.56
CA GLN A 222 4.13 5.69 35.02
C GLN A 222 2.82 5.62 35.80
N GLY A 223 1.95 4.69 35.42
CA GLY A 223 0.79 4.28 36.22
C GLY A 223 -0.56 4.56 35.59
N ALA A 224 -0.99 3.68 34.68
CA ALA A 224 -2.40 3.32 34.52
C ALA A 224 -2.48 1.95 33.82
N ALA A 225 -2.99 0.95 34.52
CA ALA A 225 -3.30 -0.34 33.94
C ALA A 225 -4.41 -0.15 32.91
N VAL A 226 -4.15 -0.51 31.65
CA VAL A 226 -5.17 -0.52 30.60
C VAL A 226 -5.79 -1.91 30.57
N SER A 227 -6.80 -2.12 31.41
CA SER A 227 -7.81 -3.16 31.19
C SER A 227 -8.93 -2.55 30.36
N ASN A 228 -9.02 -2.96 29.08
CA ASN A 228 -10.28 -3.22 28.34
C ASN A 228 -9.99 -3.29 26.83
N CYS A 229 -9.92 -4.52 26.31
CA CYS A 229 -10.24 -4.77 24.91
C CYS A 229 -11.75 -4.57 24.74
N ARG A 230 -12.17 -3.65 23.87
CA ARG A 230 -13.55 -3.62 23.37
C ARG A 230 -13.62 -4.44 22.08
N PRO A 231 -14.62 -5.32 21.90
CA PRO A 231 -14.81 -6.08 20.68
C PRO A 231 -15.26 -5.21 19.50
N PHE A 232 -14.97 -5.69 18.30
CA PHE A 232 -15.07 -5.04 16.98
C PHE A 232 -16.49 -4.60 16.53
N ASN A 233 -17.52 -4.74 17.36
CA ASN A 233 -18.93 -4.58 16.94
C ASN A 233 -19.55 -3.19 17.18
N GLU A 234 -18.80 -2.17 17.61
CA GLU A 234 -19.37 -0.82 17.87
C GLU A 234 -19.19 0.19 16.71
N TRP A 235 -18.77 -0.23 15.52
CA TRP A 235 -18.66 0.65 14.32
C TRP A 235 -19.92 0.71 13.44
N LEU A 236 -21.02 0.09 13.85
CA LEU A 236 -22.30 0.20 13.14
C LEU A 236 -23.08 1.41 13.67
N LEU A 237 -23.09 2.50 12.91
CA LEU A 237 -24.10 3.56 13.08
C LEU A 237 -25.51 3.00 12.84
N PRO A 238 -26.56 3.56 13.48
CA PRO A 238 -27.87 2.95 13.55
C PRO A 238 -28.60 2.96 12.21
N ALA A 239 -29.00 1.77 11.75
CA ALA A 239 -29.91 1.59 10.63
C ALA A 239 -31.32 2.05 11.03
N ALA A 240 -31.69 3.26 10.59
CA ALA A 240 -33.07 3.69 10.53
C ALA A 240 -33.33 4.26 9.13
N ASP A 241 -33.42 3.38 8.13
CA ASP A 241 -34.53 3.35 7.19
C ASP A 241 -34.36 2.12 6.28
N LEU A 242 -35.43 1.73 5.58
CA LEU A 242 -35.55 0.60 4.62
C LEU A 242 -36.13 -0.69 5.20
N ALA A 243 -37.44 -0.60 5.42
CA ALA A 243 -38.34 -1.73 5.29
C ALA A 243 -38.30 -2.29 3.85
N ASN A 244 -37.71 -3.47 3.63
CA ASN A 244 -38.29 -4.50 2.77
C ASN A 244 -37.63 -5.87 3.03
N LYS A 245 -38.13 -6.60 4.04
CA LYS A 245 -37.81 -8.03 4.20
C LYS A 245 -38.70 -8.84 3.27
N ARG A 246 -38.10 -9.57 2.32
CA ARG A 246 -38.55 -10.89 1.86
C ARG A 246 -37.52 -11.48 0.89
N GLN A 247 -36.56 -12.24 1.44
CA GLN A 247 -36.00 -13.50 0.91
C GLN A 247 -34.68 -13.77 1.65
N PHE A 248 -34.76 -14.50 2.76
CA PHE A 248 -33.57 -15.10 3.39
C PHE A 248 -33.81 -16.59 3.59
N GLY A 249 -33.11 -17.38 2.78
CA GLY A 249 -32.87 -18.79 3.03
C GLY A 249 -31.83 -18.94 4.14
N ASN A 250 -32.26 -19.59 5.21
CA ASN A 250 -31.52 -20.34 6.22
C ASN A 250 -29.98 -20.11 6.35
N SER A 251 -29.57 -19.30 7.32
CA SER A 251 -28.19 -19.15 7.78
C SER A 251 -27.80 -20.29 8.75
N ARG A 252 -27.08 -21.31 8.27
CA ARG A 252 -26.43 -22.32 9.12
C ARG A 252 -25.05 -22.81 8.65
N SER A 253 -24.34 -22.07 7.77
CA SER A 253 -22.98 -22.47 7.33
C SER A 253 -21.84 -21.54 7.79
N LEU A 254 -22.09 -20.54 8.64
CA LEU A 254 -21.07 -19.54 9.00
C LEU A 254 -20.20 -19.86 10.24
N GLU A 255 -20.42 -20.99 10.92
CA GLU A 255 -19.66 -21.32 12.16
C GLU A 255 -18.55 -22.38 11.98
N LYS A 256 -18.21 -22.80 10.75
CA LYS A 256 -17.27 -23.94 10.57
C LYS A 256 -15.88 -23.66 9.99
N ASN A 257 -15.53 -22.43 9.62
CA ASN A 257 -14.23 -22.17 8.95
C ASN A 257 -13.27 -21.23 9.68
N ILE A 258 -13.39 -21.04 11.00
CA ILE A 258 -12.42 -20.27 11.81
C ILE A 258 -11.71 -21.19 12.83
N MET A 259 -11.20 -22.33 12.35
CA MET A 259 -10.31 -23.18 13.16
C MET A 259 -9.41 -24.04 12.26
N ALA A 260 -8.47 -23.41 11.57
CA ALA A 260 -7.30 -24.08 11.01
C ALA A 260 -6.20 -23.04 10.75
N CYS A 261 -5.27 -22.92 11.70
CA CYS A 261 -3.86 -22.50 11.58
C CYS A 261 -3.42 -21.93 12.94
N SER A 262 -2.96 -22.83 13.80
CA SER A 262 -2.01 -22.55 14.88
C SER A 262 -0.66 -23.12 14.47
#